data_AF-A0A510JZ34-F1
#
_entry.id   AF-A0A510JZ34-F1
#
_cell.length_a   1.000
_cell.length_b   1.000
_cell.length_c   1.000
_cell.angle_alpha   90.00
_cell.angle_beta   90.00
_cell.angle_gamma   90.00
#
_symmetry.space_group_name_H-M   'P 1'
#
loop_
_entity.id
_entity.type
_entity.pdbx_description
1 polymer ?
#
loop_
_entity_poly.entity_id
_entity_poly.type
_entity_poly.pdbx_seq_one_letter_code
_entity_poly.pdbx_strand_id
1 'polypeptide(L)'
;MENFTISLFEKIENKKNKIEFLKKNINSEIQKEIQLLINKKNKMNGLDLLKQIKDETLKVIFFDPQYRGILDKMSYGNEGVKRGKERSELPQMTEEIIKKFVKNIERVLLPNGYLFLWVDKFHLVEGIKKWFDEVSALHTVDMITWDKKKIGMGYRSRRRSEYLVIIQKEPKKAKSTWVLHDIPDVWEEKIVKNHTHSKPIELQKKLILATTFEGDLVCDPASGGYSVFEACKEINRNFIGCDIVYGKEEEN
;
A
#
# COMPACT_ATOMS: atom_id res chain seq x y z
N MET A 1 8.41 8.10 -59.51
CA MET A 1 7.57 7.83 -58.33
C MET A 1 8.36 7.19 -57.18
N GLU A 2 9.46 6.48 -57.43
CA GLU A 2 10.26 5.82 -56.36
C GLU A 2 10.96 6.77 -55.37
N ASN A 3 11.48 7.92 -55.81
CA ASN A 3 12.20 8.86 -54.93
C ASN A 3 11.30 9.56 -53.88
N PHE A 4 9.99 9.65 -54.12
CA PHE A 4 9.06 10.28 -53.17
C PHE A 4 8.68 9.32 -52.04
N THR A 5 8.59 8.03 -52.34
CA THR A 5 8.29 6.97 -51.37
C THR A 5 9.46 6.78 -50.40
N ILE A 6 10.70 6.76 -50.88
CA ILE A 6 11.92 6.63 -50.05
C ILE A 6 12.02 7.77 -49.03
N SER A 7 11.79 9.02 -49.46
CA SER A 7 11.78 10.21 -48.59
C SER A 7 10.72 10.15 -47.48
N LEU A 8 9.56 9.54 -47.75
CA LEU A 8 8.49 9.38 -46.77
C LEU A 8 8.81 8.27 -45.76
N PHE A 9 9.39 7.15 -46.21
CA PHE A 9 9.86 6.07 -45.35
C PHE A 9 10.95 6.55 -44.39
N GLU A 10 11.97 7.26 -44.87
CA GLU A 10 13.03 7.83 -44.02
C GLU A 10 12.48 8.82 -42.97
N LYS A 11 11.46 9.62 -43.32
CA LYS A 11 10.81 10.54 -42.37
C LYS A 11 10.01 9.79 -41.30
N ILE A 12 9.33 8.70 -41.67
CA ILE A 12 8.59 7.85 -40.73
C ILE A 12 9.54 7.13 -39.79
N GLU A 13 10.66 6.61 -40.31
CA GLU A 13 11.67 5.88 -39.55
C GLU A 13 12.42 6.81 -38.57
N ASN A 14 12.80 8.01 -39.02
CA ASN A 14 13.36 9.04 -38.13
C ASN A 14 12.38 9.50 -37.04
N LYS A 15 11.07 9.57 -37.35
CA LYS A 15 10.05 9.91 -36.35
C LYS A 15 9.85 8.78 -35.34
N LYS A 16 9.89 7.52 -35.76
CA LYS A 16 9.88 6.35 -34.86
C LYS A 16 11.10 6.35 -33.93
N ASN A 17 12.31 6.53 -34.48
CA ASN A 17 13.55 6.57 -33.71
C ASN A 17 13.56 7.71 -32.68
N LYS A 18 13.03 8.89 -33.04
CA LYS A 18 12.87 10.01 -32.10
C LYS A 18 11.88 9.70 -30.96
N ILE A 19 10.75 9.06 -31.27
CA ILE A 19 9.76 8.65 -30.27
C ILE A 19 10.35 7.59 -29.32
N GLU A 20 11.12 6.65 -29.86
CA GLU A 20 11.75 5.58 -29.07
C GLU A 20 12.86 6.12 -28.16
N PHE A 21 13.68 7.06 -28.67
CA PHE A 21 14.65 7.79 -27.87
C PHE A 21 14.00 8.62 -26.75
N LEU A 22 12.92 9.36 -27.05
CA LEU A 22 12.17 10.12 -26.06
C LEU A 22 11.56 9.19 -24.98
N LYS A 23 10.96 8.07 -25.39
CA LYS A 23 10.44 7.06 -24.46
C LYS A 23 11.54 6.51 -23.56
N LYS A 24 12.72 6.22 -24.10
CA LYS A 24 13.87 5.72 -23.33
C LYS A 24 14.37 6.74 -22.32
N ASN A 25 14.50 8.01 -22.70
CA ASN A 25 14.92 9.08 -21.81
C ASN A 25 13.91 9.36 -20.70
N ILE A 26 12.61 9.48 -21.05
CA ILE A 26 11.52 9.63 -20.08
C ILE A 26 11.52 8.44 -19.10
N ASN A 27 11.73 7.23 -19.60
CA ASN A 27 11.80 6.04 -18.76
C ASN A 27 12.99 6.06 -17.79
N SER A 28 14.13 6.62 -18.21
CA SER A 28 15.31 6.80 -17.37
C SER A 28 15.16 7.92 -16.33
N GLU A 29 14.42 8.99 -16.67
CA GLU A 29 14.12 10.09 -15.75
C GLU A 29 13.11 9.65 -14.69
N ILE A 30 12.03 8.97 -15.09
CA ILE A 30 11.06 8.37 -14.15
C ILE A 30 11.75 7.38 -13.20
N GLN A 31 12.71 6.58 -13.69
CA GLN A 31 13.48 5.69 -12.80
C GLN A 31 14.37 6.46 -11.81
N LYS A 32 14.93 7.61 -12.21
CA LYS A 32 15.67 8.48 -11.30
C LYS A 32 14.76 9.14 -10.26
N GLU A 33 13.58 9.60 -10.66
CA GLU A 33 12.59 10.20 -9.76
C GLU A 33 12.13 9.18 -8.70
N ILE A 34 11.77 7.97 -9.10
CA ILE A 34 11.42 6.90 -8.15
C ILE A 34 12.57 6.61 -7.19
N GLN A 35 13.81 6.58 -7.68
CA GLN A 35 14.97 6.32 -6.84
C GLN A 35 15.13 7.38 -5.74
N LEU A 36 14.73 8.64 -6.00
CA LEU A 36 14.74 9.71 -5.01
C LEU A 36 13.68 9.52 -3.92
N LEU A 37 12.63 8.73 -4.16
CA LEU A 37 11.56 8.46 -3.18
C LEU A 37 11.87 7.26 -2.27
N ILE A 38 12.83 6.41 -2.64
CA ILE A 38 13.17 5.20 -1.88
C ILE A 38 13.83 5.56 -0.54
N ASN A 39 13.46 4.81 0.50
CA ASN A 39 13.96 4.92 1.87
C ASN A 39 13.78 6.32 2.48
N LYS A 40 12.68 7.00 2.10
CA LYS A 40 12.26 8.28 2.66
C LYS A 40 10.81 8.22 3.15
N LYS A 41 10.47 9.14 4.05
CA LYS A 41 9.10 9.37 4.51
C LYS A 41 8.46 10.45 3.63
N ASN A 42 7.98 10.10 2.44
CA ASN A 42 7.57 11.08 1.43
C ASN A 42 6.16 11.66 1.69
N LYS A 43 6.03 12.99 1.77
CA LYS A 43 4.70 13.62 1.90
C LYS A 43 4.07 13.87 0.52
N MET A 44 3.21 12.97 0.04
CA MET A 44 2.56 13.09 -1.28
C MET A 44 1.28 12.24 -1.37
N ASN A 45 0.56 12.35 -2.50
CA ASN A 45 -0.62 11.52 -2.76
C ASN A 45 -0.22 10.09 -3.19
N GLY A 46 -0.74 9.08 -2.49
CA GLY A 46 -0.47 7.67 -2.77
C GLY A 46 -0.88 7.17 -4.16
N LEU A 47 -1.95 7.70 -4.75
CA LEU A 47 -2.31 7.36 -6.12
C LEU A 47 -1.31 7.92 -7.12
N ASP A 48 -0.76 9.10 -6.86
CA ASP A 48 0.24 9.69 -7.74
C ASP A 48 1.58 8.96 -7.62
N LEU A 49 1.96 8.53 -6.41
CA LEU A 49 3.08 7.61 -6.22
C LEU A 49 2.90 6.33 -7.03
N LEU A 50 1.76 5.64 -6.87
CA LEU A 50 1.52 4.37 -7.56
C LEU A 50 1.52 4.52 -9.09
N LYS A 51 1.01 5.64 -9.65
CA LYS A 51 1.04 5.91 -11.10
C LYS A 51 2.46 6.01 -11.66
N GLN A 52 3.42 6.51 -10.88
CA GLN A 52 4.81 6.60 -11.30
C GLN A 52 5.46 5.20 -11.35
N ILE A 53 5.05 4.30 -10.46
CA ILE A 53 5.57 2.93 -10.39
C ILE A 53 5.10 2.13 -11.60
N LYS A 54 6.06 1.44 -12.24
CA LYS A 54 5.80 0.58 -13.39
C LYS A 54 4.97 -0.63 -13.00
N ASP A 55 4.30 -1.19 -14.00
CA ASP A 55 3.57 -2.44 -13.88
C ASP A 55 4.49 -3.55 -13.35
N GLU A 56 3.94 -4.47 -12.57
CA GLU A 56 4.62 -5.69 -12.12
C GLU A 56 6.04 -5.46 -11.55
N THR A 57 6.18 -4.50 -10.64
CA THR A 57 7.46 -4.10 -10.04
C THR A 57 7.56 -4.48 -8.56
N LEU A 58 6.44 -4.49 -7.84
CA LEU A 58 6.42 -4.63 -6.38
C LEU A 58 6.03 -6.05 -5.97
N LYS A 59 6.79 -6.63 -5.04
CA LYS A 59 6.47 -7.96 -4.49
C LYS A 59 5.46 -7.88 -3.33
N VAL A 60 5.57 -6.85 -2.50
CA VAL A 60 4.77 -6.66 -1.29
C VAL A 60 4.28 -5.23 -1.21
N ILE A 61 2.98 -5.08 -0.91
CA ILE A 61 2.35 -3.79 -0.63
C ILE A 61 1.55 -3.90 0.67
N PHE A 62 1.76 -2.96 1.58
CA PHE A 62 0.86 -2.72 2.71
C PHE A 62 -0.13 -1.63 2.33
N PHE A 63 -1.38 -1.75 2.78
CA PHE A 63 -2.37 -0.71 2.60
C PHE A 63 -3.28 -0.62 3.81
N ASP A 64 -3.34 0.55 4.45
CA ASP A 64 -4.26 0.88 5.55
C ASP A 64 -5.16 2.05 5.12
N PRO A 65 -6.23 1.79 4.37
CA PRO A 65 -7.11 2.85 3.91
C PRO A 65 -7.82 3.54 5.09
N GLN A 66 -7.82 4.87 5.05
CA GLN A 66 -8.50 5.70 6.05
C GLN A 66 -10.02 5.76 5.74
N TYR A 67 -10.81 4.95 6.43
CA TYR A 67 -12.23 4.75 6.10
C TYR A 67 -13.17 5.88 6.53
N ARG A 68 -13.97 6.42 5.60
CA ARG A 68 -15.11 7.33 5.93
C ARG A 68 -16.13 6.71 6.89
N GLY A 69 -16.47 5.43 6.71
CA GLY A 69 -17.69 4.83 7.28
C GLY A 69 -17.74 4.67 8.80
N ILE A 70 -16.61 4.73 9.51
CA ILE A 70 -16.57 4.58 10.98
C ILE A 70 -17.18 5.80 11.67
N LEU A 71 -16.88 7.01 11.19
CA LEU A 71 -17.27 8.26 11.85
C LEU A 71 -18.75 8.58 11.64
N ASP A 72 -19.25 8.39 10.41
CA ASP A 72 -20.65 8.71 10.08
C ASP A 72 -21.65 7.71 10.67
N LYS A 73 -21.28 6.43 10.80
CA LYS A 73 -22.17 5.38 11.30
C LYS A 73 -22.18 5.23 12.82
N MET A 74 -21.21 5.82 13.52
CA MET A 74 -21.10 5.73 14.97
C MET A 74 -21.27 7.09 15.65
N SER A 75 -22.52 7.56 15.72
CA SER A 75 -22.97 8.62 16.64
C SER A 75 -22.89 8.19 18.12
N TYR A 76 -21.82 7.49 18.50
CA TYR A 76 -21.68 6.70 19.72
C TYR A 76 -20.46 7.14 20.56
N GLY A 77 -19.88 8.31 20.33
CA GLY A 77 -18.70 8.75 21.09
C GLY A 77 -18.55 10.26 21.21
N ASN A 78 -17.92 10.69 22.31
CA ASN A 78 -17.47 12.06 22.59
C ASN A 78 -16.35 12.51 21.61
N GLU A 79 -16.49 12.24 20.31
CA GLU A 79 -15.47 12.45 19.28
C GLU A 79 -15.20 13.95 19.04
N GLY A 80 -16.10 14.82 19.50
CA GLY A 80 -15.90 16.28 19.60
C GLY A 80 -15.16 16.76 20.86
N VAL A 81 -14.73 15.88 21.77
CA VAL A 81 -14.04 16.26 23.02
C VAL A 81 -12.60 15.76 22.99
N LYS A 82 -11.62 16.68 22.93
CA LYS A 82 -10.13 16.59 23.04
C LYS A 82 -9.37 15.31 22.58
N ARG A 83 -9.83 14.09 22.85
CA ARG A 83 -9.16 12.79 22.60
C ARG A 83 -9.41 12.18 21.21
N GLY A 84 -10.37 12.69 20.42
CA GLY A 84 -10.73 12.14 19.09
C GLY A 84 -10.53 13.10 17.90
N LYS A 85 -10.25 14.38 18.17
CA LYS A 85 -10.30 15.46 17.18
C LYS A 85 -9.31 15.29 16.03
N GLU A 86 -8.06 14.93 16.35
CA GLU A 86 -7.02 14.69 15.33
C GLU A 86 -7.42 13.57 14.34
N ARG A 87 -8.16 12.56 14.80
CA ARG A 87 -8.61 11.45 13.93
C ARG A 87 -9.77 11.84 13.03
N SER A 88 -10.70 12.65 13.54
CA SER A 88 -11.81 13.18 12.74
C SER A 88 -11.34 14.18 11.68
N GLU A 89 -10.19 14.84 11.89
CA GLU A 89 -9.62 15.82 10.96
C GLU A 89 -8.79 15.17 9.84
N LEU A 90 -8.43 13.88 9.94
CA LEU A 90 -7.69 13.18 8.88
C LEU A 90 -8.54 13.04 7.60
N PRO A 91 -7.94 13.27 6.41
CA PRO A 91 -8.62 13.05 5.14
C PRO A 91 -9.12 11.61 5.00
N GLN A 92 -10.44 11.44 4.87
CA GLN A 92 -11.06 10.13 4.75
C GLN A 92 -11.22 9.71 3.28
N MET A 93 -10.86 8.47 2.97
CA MET A 93 -11.01 7.86 1.64
C MET A 93 -12.45 7.41 1.40
N THR A 94 -12.96 7.71 0.20
CA THR A 94 -14.24 7.16 -0.29
C THR A 94 -14.04 5.74 -0.80
N GLU A 95 -15.14 5.02 -1.00
CA GLU A 95 -15.08 3.71 -1.64
C GLU A 95 -14.45 3.79 -3.05
N GLU A 96 -14.76 4.83 -3.81
CA GLU A 96 -14.20 5.06 -5.15
C GLU A 96 -12.69 5.32 -5.10
N ILE A 97 -12.20 6.02 -4.06
CA ILE A 97 -10.76 6.22 -3.86
C ILE A 97 -10.09 4.88 -3.53
N ILE A 98 -10.67 4.07 -2.64
CA ILE A 98 -10.15 2.75 -2.29
C ILE A 98 -10.09 1.85 -3.54
N LYS A 99 -11.14 1.83 -4.37
CA LYS A 99 -11.16 1.11 -5.65
C LYS A 99 -10.03 1.54 -6.59
N LYS A 100 -9.76 2.85 -6.69
CA LYS A 100 -8.62 3.38 -7.48
C LYS A 100 -7.27 2.93 -6.94
N PHE A 101 -7.10 2.85 -5.62
CA PHE A 101 -5.90 2.28 -5.00
C PHE A 101 -5.76 0.80 -5.35
N VAL A 102 -6.80 -0.01 -5.15
CA VAL A 102 -6.81 -1.44 -5.45
C VAL A 102 -6.45 -1.71 -6.92
N LYS A 103 -7.01 -0.94 -7.86
CA LYS A 103 -6.69 -1.04 -9.29
C LYS A 103 -5.22 -0.76 -9.59
N ASN A 104 -4.64 0.27 -8.97
CA ASN A 104 -3.23 0.57 -9.16
C ASN A 104 -2.33 -0.46 -8.47
N ILE A 105 -2.73 -0.95 -7.29
CA ILE A 105 -2.04 -2.02 -6.56
C ILE A 105 -1.97 -3.30 -7.40
N GLU A 106 -3.08 -3.73 -8.02
CA GLU A 106 -3.07 -4.89 -8.92
C GLU A 106 -2.08 -4.69 -10.07
N ARG A 107 -2.08 -3.51 -10.70
CA ARG A 107 -1.18 -3.18 -11.82
C ARG A 107 0.30 -3.29 -11.43
N VAL A 108 0.69 -2.69 -10.31
CA VAL A 108 2.11 -2.61 -9.91
C VAL A 108 2.62 -3.86 -9.19
N LEU A 109 1.73 -4.70 -8.65
CA LEU A 109 2.12 -5.97 -8.02
C LEU A 109 2.66 -6.94 -9.07
N LEU A 110 3.77 -7.60 -8.75
CA LEU A 110 4.25 -8.78 -9.47
C LEU A 110 3.20 -9.89 -9.44
N PRO A 111 3.14 -10.78 -10.46
CA PRO A 111 2.43 -12.05 -10.33
C PRO A 111 2.86 -12.75 -9.05
N ASN A 112 1.96 -13.45 -8.35
CA ASN A 112 2.20 -14.06 -7.02
C ASN A 112 2.60 -13.09 -5.88
N GLY A 113 2.54 -11.78 -6.10
CA GLY A 113 2.78 -10.74 -5.09
C GLY A 113 1.68 -10.65 -4.03
N TYR A 114 1.99 -9.98 -2.93
CA TYR A 114 1.11 -9.89 -1.76
C TYR A 114 0.67 -8.46 -1.48
N LEU A 115 -0.63 -8.32 -1.19
CA LEU A 115 -1.22 -7.15 -0.57
C LEU A 115 -1.60 -7.51 0.87
N PHE A 116 -1.02 -6.79 1.82
CA PHE A 116 -1.40 -6.84 3.23
C PHE A 116 -2.33 -5.67 3.53
N LEU A 117 -3.64 -5.95 3.55
CA LEU A 117 -4.68 -4.96 3.69
C LEU A 117 -5.17 -4.90 5.14
N TRP A 118 -4.94 -3.78 5.82
CA TRP A 118 -5.57 -3.53 7.10
C TRP A 118 -7.05 -3.24 6.92
N VAL A 119 -7.89 -3.83 7.78
CA VAL A 119 -9.34 -3.70 7.75
C VAL A 119 -9.90 -3.58 9.16
N ASP A 120 -10.85 -2.66 9.35
CA ASP A 120 -11.59 -2.57 10.60
C ASP A 120 -12.68 -3.66 10.70
N LYS A 121 -13.21 -3.86 11.91
CA LYS A 121 -14.25 -4.88 12.15
C LYS A 121 -15.53 -4.68 11.33
N PHE A 122 -15.93 -3.43 11.07
CA PHE A 122 -17.17 -3.15 10.34
C PHE A 122 -17.01 -3.52 8.88
N HIS A 123 -15.94 -3.07 8.22
CA HIS A 123 -15.66 -3.45 6.83
C HIS A 123 -15.38 -4.94 6.69
N LEU A 124 -14.79 -5.58 7.71
CA LEU A 124 -14.65 -7.04 7.72
C LEU A 124 -16.02 -7.75 7.72
N VAL A 125 -17.00 -7.26 8.50
CA VAL A 125 -18.33 -7.88 8.62
C VAL A 125 -19.28 -7.48 7.47
N GLU A 126 -19.23 -6.23 7.01
CA GLU A 126 -19.98 -5.76 5.84
C GLU A 126 -19.41 -6.33 4.52
N GLY A 127 -18.14 -6.74 4.55
CA GLY A 127 -17.43 -7.33 3.43
C GLY A 127 -16.61 -6.31 2.64
N ILE A 128 -15.40 -6.73 2.25
CA ILE A 128 -14.45 -5.91 1.47
C ILE A 128 -14.49 -6.21 -0.03
N LYS A 129 -15.24 -7.23 -0.47
CA LYS A 129 -15.25 -7.73 -1.86
C LYS A 129 -15.50 -6.62 -2.88
N LYS A 130 -16.41 -5.69 -2.56
CA LYS A 130 -16.76 -4.55 -3.41
C LYS A 130 -15.57 -3.66 -3.79
N TRP A 131 -14.52 -3.61 -2.96
CA TRP A 131 -13.30 -2.84 -3.30
C TRP A 131 -12.50 -3.46 -4.43
N PHE A 132 -12.76 -4.72 -4.74
CA PHE A 132 -12.05 -5.52 -5.73
C PHE A 132 -12.88 -5.78 -7.00
N ASP A 133 -14.09 -5.22 -7.15
CA ASP A 133 -14.97 -5.52 -8.30
C ASP A 133 -14.39 -5.10 -9.67
N GLU A 134 -13.41 -4.18 -9.69
CA GLU A 134 -12.75 -3.69 -10.90
C GLU A 134 -11.41 -4.40 -11.20
N VAL A 135 -11.05 -5.41 -10.40
CA VAL A 135 -9.80 -6.17 -10.51
C VAL A 135 -10.12 -7.66 -10.50
N SER A 136 -9.27 -8.49 -11.09
CA SER A 136 -9.60 -9.91 -11.30
C SER A 136 -8.52 -10.88 -10.83
N ALA A 137 -7.29 -10.41 -10.63
CA ALA A 137 -6.15 -11.22 -10.23
C ALA A 137 -5.88 -11.20 -8.72
N LEU A 138 -6.53 -10.31 -7.95
CA LEU A 138 -6.36 -10.22 -6.50
C LEU A 138 -7.36 -11.11 -5.76
N HIS A 139 -6.85 -12.03 -4.93
CA HIS A 139 -7.69 -12.93 -4.13
C HIS A 139 -7.31 -12.89 -2.66
N THR A 140 -8.32 -12.74 -1.79
CA THR A 140 -8.16 -13.00 -0.36
C THR A 140 -7.80 -14.48 -0.15
N VAL A 141 -6.68 -14.72 0.52
CA VAL A 141 -6.15 -16.08 0.78
C VAL A 141 -6.09 -16.41 2.26
N ASP A 142 -5.96 -15.40 3.13
CA ASP A 142 -5.84 -15.61 4.58
C ASP A 142 -6.13 -14.31 5.38
N MET A 143 -6.06 -14.36 6.70
CA MET A 143 -6.30 -13.26 7.62
C MET A 143 -5.50 -13.42 8.92
N ILE A 144 -4.99 -12.31 9.45
CA ILE A 144 -4.41 -12.22 10.79
C ILE A 144 -5.24 -11.27 11.65
N THR A 145 -5.55 -11.70 12.87
CA THR A 145 -6.14 -10.86 13.92
C THR A 145 -5.03 -10.33 14.82
N TRP A 146 -4.84 -9.02 14.84
CA TRP A 146 -3.94 -8.37 15.78
C TRP A 146 -4.64 -8.13 17.13
N ASP A 147 -4.18 -8.78 18.20
CA ASP A 147 -4.54 -8.45 19.58
C ASP A 147 -3.62 -7.36 20.15
N LYS A 148 -4.19 -6.17 20.40
CA LYS A 148 -3.49 -5.00 20.93
C LYS A 148 -3.15 -5.11 22.42
N LYS A 149 -3.62 -6.17 23.10
CA LYS A 149 -3.53 -6.41 24.55
C LYS A 149 -4.15 -5.31 25.43
N LYS A 150 -4.87 -4.37 24.82
CA LYS A 150 -5.53 -3.25 25.50
C LYS A 150 -6.96 -3.10 25.00
N ILE A 151 -7.90 -3.10 25.93
CA ILE A 151 -9.31 -2.91 25.65
C ILE A 151 -9.61 -1.43 25.37
N GLY A 152 -10.21 -1.16 24.22
CA GLY A 152 -10.73 0.12 23.77
C GLY A 152 -12.21 0.28 24.08
N MET A 153 -12.90 1.22 23.41
CA MET A 153 -14.33 1.50 23.61
C MET A 153 -15.24 0.51 22.85
N GLY A 154 -16.54 0.49 23.18
CA GLY A 154 -17.55 -0.27 22.44
C GLY A 154 -18.76 -0.65 23.30
N TYR A 155 -19.97 -0.60 22.73
CA TYR A 155 -21.22 -0.84 23.45
C TYR A 155 -21.61 -2.32 23.51
N ARG A 156 -21.44 -3.06 22.39
CA ARG A 156 -21.70 -4.51 22.32
C ARG A 156 -20.46 -5.31 22.73
N SER A 157 -19.39 -5.14 21.97
CA SER A 157 -18.05 -5.66 22.27
C SER A 157 -17.06 -4.51 22.28
N ARG A 158 -16.07 -4.59 23.16
CA ARG A 158 -15.03 -3.57 23.31
C ARG A 158 -13.89 -3.82 22.31
N ARG A 159 -13.37 -2.77 21.68
CA ARG A 159 -12.30 -2.89 20.65
C ARG A 159 -10.98 -3.32 21.28
N ARG A 160 -10.58 -4.57 21.08
CA ARG A 160 -9.25 -5.06 21.44
C ARG A 160 -8.40 -5.44 20.23
N SER A 161 -9.05 -5.77 19.11
CA SER A 161 -8.38 -6.27 17.92
C SER A 161 -8.55 -5.36 16.69
N GLU A 162 -7.62 -5.50 15.76
CA GLU A 162 -7.70 -5.06 14.35
C GLU A 162 -7.36 -6.25 13.44
N TYR A 163 -7.68 -6.15 12.16
CA TYR A 163 -7.59 -7.28 11.24
C TYR A 163 -6.71 -6.91 10.03
N LEU A 164 -5.89 -7.85 9.59
CA LEU A 164 -5.08 -7.75 8.39
C LEU A 164 -5.48 -8.89 7.46
N VAL A 165 -6.06 -8.53 6.32
CA VAL A 165 -6.45 -9.49 5.28
C VAL A 165 -5.26 -9.69 4.35
N ILE A 166 -4.91 -10.95 4.10
CA ILE A 166 -3.85 -11.32 3.18
C ILE A 166 -4.47 -11.57 1.81
N ILE A 167 -4.03 -10.80 0.83
CA ILE A 167 -4.43 -10.93 -0.57
C ILE A 167 -3.21 -11.33 -1.39
N GLN A 168 -3.37 -12.30 -2.28
CA GLN A 168 -2.33 -12.71 -3.23
C GLN A 168 -2.79 -12.46 -4.66
N LYS A 169 -1.93 -11.85 -5.47
CA LYS A 169 -2.12 -11.73 -6.92
C LYS A 169 -1.88 -13.08 -7.59
N GLU A 170 -2.70 -13.48 -8.56
CA GLU A 170 -2.46 -14.72 -9.31
C GLU A 170 -1.07 -14.72 -9.98
N PRO A 171 -0.41 -15.90 -10.11
CA PRO A 171 -0.86 -17.18 -9.60
C PRO A 171 -0.68 -17.32 -8.07
N LYS A 172 -1.66 -17.89 -7.38
CA LYS A 172 -1.54 -18.20 -5.94
C LYS A 172 -0.51 -19.30 -5.68
N LYS A 173 0.62 -18.96 -5.07
CA LYS A 173 1.77 -19.87 -4.89
C LYS A 173 2.40 -19.81 -3.50
N ALA A 174 1.59 -19.83 -2.44
CA ALA A 174 2.04 -19.71 -1.04
C ALA A 174 3.27 -20.59 -0.71
N LYS A 175 3.28 -21.88 -1.09
CA LYS A 175 4.38 -22.81 -0.79
C LYS A 175 5.76 -22.37 -1.33
N SER A 176 5.81 -21.61 -2.42
CA SER A 176 7.07 -21.15 -3.02
C SER A 176 7.37 -19.68 -2.78
N THR A 177 6.41 -18.91 -2.24
CA THR A 177 6.53 -17.45 -2.08
C THR A 177 6.35 -16.97 -0.65
N TRP A 178 6.15 -17.89 0.30
CA TRP A 178 6.02 -17.63 1.72
C TRP A 178 6.98 -18.53 2.51
N VAL A 179 8.00 -17.93 3.15
CA VAL A 179 9.14 -18.69 3.70
C VAL A 179 9.12 -18.87 5.22
N LEU A 180 8.26 -18.16 5.95
CA LEU A 180 8.15 -18.27 7.41
C LEU A 180 6.85 -18.96 7.83
N HIS A 181 6.91 -19.92 8.75
CA HIS A 181 5.73 -20.67 9.20
C HIS A 181 5.45 -20.52 10.70
N ASP A 182 6.02 -19.48 11.32
CA ASP A 182 5.92 -19.19 12.75
C ASP A 182 5.05 -17.95 13.05
N ILE A 183 4.20 -17.54 12.11
CA ILE A 183 3.28 -16.41 12.26
C ILE A 183 1.89 -16.95 12.64
N PRO A 184 1.44 -16.79 13.90
CA PRO A 184 0.10 -17.19 14.30
C PRO A 184 -0.97 -16.30 13.65
N ASP A 185 -2.14 -16.88 13.40
CA ASP A 185 -3.33 -16.19 12.90
C ASP A 185 -3.90 -15.17 13.91
N VAL A 186 -3.54 -15.32 15.19
CA VAL A 186 -3.73 -14.30 16.24
C VAL A 186 -2.37 -13.78 16.69
N TRP A 187 -2.06 -12.54 16.33
CA TRP A 187 -0.80 -11.88 16.69
C TRP A 187 -0.97 -10.97 17.90
N GLU A 188 -0.25 -11.25 18.98
CA GLU A 188 -0.27 -10.39 20.17
C GLU A 188 0.86 -9.35 20.14
N GLU A 189 0.54 -8.07 20.04
CA GLU A 189 1.54 -7.01 20.11
C GLU A 189 0.97 -5.75 20.76
N LYS A 190 1.59 -5.32 21.86
CA LYS A 190 1.21 -4.12 22.59
C LYS A 190 2.04 -2.95 22.10
N ILE A 191 1.38 -1.94 21.54
CA ILE A 191 2.05 -0.73 21.09
C ILE A 191 2.13 0.32 22.21
N VAL A 192 3.34 0.88 22.40
CA VAL A 192 3.55 2.13 23.13
C VAL A 192 3.28 3.27 22.15
N LYS A 193 2.27 4.11 22.42
CA LYS A 193 1.76 5.09 21.44
C LYS A 193 2.79 6.17 21.13
N ASN A 194 3.29 6.17 19.88
CA ASN A 194 4.04 7.28 19.30
C ASN A 194 3.25 8.01 18.18
N HIS A 195 2.19 7.41 17.65
CA HIS A 195 1.33 7.98 16.60
C HIS A 195 -0.16 7.65 16.82
N THR A 196 -1.08 8.41 16.24
CA THR A 196 -2.54 8.21 16.35
C THR A 196 -3.00 6.86 15.79
N HIS A 197 -2.28 6.31 14.82
CA HIS A 197 -2.54 5.03 14.12
C HIS A 197 -1.30 4.12 14.03
N SER A 198 -0.59 3.92 15.13
CA SER A 198 0.52 2.96 15.15
C SER A 198 0.01 1.53 14.89
N LYS A 199 0.66 0.83 13.94
CA LYS A 199 0.46 -0.59 13.60
C LYS A 199 1.53 -1.48 14.23
N PRO A 200 1.29 -2.81 14.36
CA PRO A 200 2.24 -3.74 14.96
C PRO A 200 3.47 -3.93 14.06
N ILE A 201 4.60 -3.34 14.46
CA ILE A 201 5.82 -3.32 13.66
C ILE A 201 6.47 -4.71 13.60
N GLU A 202 6.36 -5.52 14.67
CA GLU A 202 6.91 -6.88 14.68
C GLU A 202 6.12 -7.78 13.72
N LEU A 203 4.80 -7.63 13.67
CA LEU A 203 3.98 -8.31 12.67
C LEU A 203 4.38 -7.89 11.24
N GLN A 204 4.54 -6.59 10.98
CA GLN A 204 4.95 -6.09 9.67
C GLN A 204 6.32 -6.68 9.27
N LYS A 205 7.31 -6.69 10.18
CA LYS A 205 8.61 -7.33 9.94
C LYS A 205 8.47 -8.80 9.59
N LYS A 206 7.67 -9.57 10.36
CA LYS A 206 7.43 -10.99 10.09
C LYS A 206 6.79 -11.21 8.72
N LEU A 207 5.79 -10.42 8.35
CA LEU A 207 5.13 -10.51 7.04
C LEU A 207 6.09 -10.18 5.89
N ILE A 208 6.94 -9.16 6.05
CA ILE A 208 7.96 -8.79 5.05
C ILE A 208 8.98 -9.92 4.93
N LEU A 209 9.56 -10.40 6.03
CA LEU A 209 10.52 -11.50 6.03
C LEU A 209 9.94 -12.79 5.43
N ALA A 210 8.65 -13.04 5.61
CA ALA A 210 7.97 -14.18 5.03
C ALA A 210 7.85 -14.10 3.51
N THR A 211 7.92 -12.91 2.91
CA THR A 211 7.53 -12.70 1.50
C THR A 211 8.58 -12.00 0.65
N THR A 212 9.71 -11.57 1.24
CA THR A 212 10.79 -10.85 0.56
C THR A 212 12.19 -11.27 1.01
N PHE A 213 13.18 -10.98 0.18
CA PHE A 213 14.60 -11.11 0.48
C PHE A 213 15.24 -9.77 0.86
N GLU A 214 16.49 -9.82 1.33
CA GLU A 214 17.24 -8.61 1.66
C GLU A 214 17.39 -7.69 0.43
N GLY A 215 17.22 -6.39 0.63
CA GLY A 215 17.26 -5.40 -0.46
C GLY A 215 15.99 -5.32 -1.32
N ASP A 216 15.01 -6.23 -1.17
CA ASP A 216 13.73 -6.11 -1.89
C ASP A 216 12.98 -4.84 -1.49
N LEU A 217 12.19 -4.33 -2.44
CA LEU A 217 11.39 -3.12 -2.29
C LEU A 217 9.98 -3.45 -1.77
N VAL A 218 9.60 -2.83 -0.66
CA VAL A 218 8.28 -2.92 -0.03
C VAL A 218 7.56 -1.58 -0.18
N CYS A 219 6.29 -1.61 -0.56
CA CYS A 219 5.49 -0.40 -0.76
C CYS A 219 4.43 -0.18 0.32
N ASP A 220 4.24 1.07 0.73
CA ASP A 220 3.07 1.51 1.52
C ASP A 220 2.58 2.89 1.04
N PRO A 221 1.56 2.95 0.18
CA PRO A 221 1.10 4.20 -0.42
C PRO A 221 0.13 4.99 0.49
N ALA A 222 -0.10 4.52 1.73
CA ALA A 222 -0.91 5.20 2.75
C ALA A 222 -0.24 5.02 4.13
N SER A 223 1.00 5.48 4.21
CA SER A 223 1.96 5.12 5.26
C SER A 223 1.60 5.61 6.66
N GLY A 224 0.80 6.66 6.79
CA GLY A 224 0.45 7.27 8.09
C GLY A 224 1.69 7.54 8.95
N GLY A 225 1.85 6.76 10.02
CA GLY A 225 2.99 6.84 10.94
C GLY A 225 4.30 6.21 10.43
N TYR A 226 4.36 5.74 9.17
CA TYR A 226 5.54 5.13 8.54
C TYR A 226 6.09 3.88 9.27
N SER A 227 5.21 3.11 9.91
CA SER A 227 5.61 1.86 10.60
C SER A 227 6.26 0.84 9.66
N VAL A 228 5.77 0.71 8.42
CA VAL A 228 6.35 -0.18 7.40
C VAL A 228 7.75 0.27 7.00
N PHE A 229 8.01 1.57 6.91
CA PHE A 229 9.35 2.12 6.66
C PHE A 229 10.33 1.74 7.78
N GLU A 230 9.94 1.91 9.04
CA GLU A 230 10.79 1.53 10.17
C GLU A 230 11.02 0.01 10.20
N ALA A 231 9.98 -0.80 9.93
CA ALA A 231 10.10 -2.25 9.80
C ALA A 231 11.12 -2.63 8.72
N CYS A 232 11.02 -2.04 7.52
CA CYS A 232 11.95 -2.29 6.42
C CYS A 232 13.39 -1.93 6.80
N LYS A 233 13.59 -0.77 7.42
CA LYS A 233 14.90 -0.30 7.86
C LYS A 233 15.55 -1.26 8.85
N GLU A 234 14.80 -1.76 9.83
CA GLU A 234 15.33 -2.70 10.84
C GLU A 234 15.74 -4.06 10.26
N ILE A 235 15.14 -4.48 9.16
CA ILE A 235 15.42 -5.76 8.51
C ILE A 235 16.17 -5.61 7.18
N ASN A 236 16.78 -4.47 6.86
CA ASN A 236 17.52 -4.23 5.60
C ASN A 236 16.69 -4.44 4.31
N ARG A 237 15.45 -3.94 4.28
CA ARG A 237 14.61 -3.88 3.08
C ARG A 237 14.51 -2.46 2.58
N ASN A 238 14.36 -2.30 1.28
CA ASN A 238 14.07 -1.00 0.69
C ASN A 238 12.58 -0.68 0.86
N PHE A 239 12.28 0.58 1.08
CA PHE A 239 10.93 1.08 1.26
C PHE A 239 10.60 2.13 0.20
N ILE A 240 9.38 2.09 -0.33
CA ILE A 240 8.78 3.20 -1.06
C ILE A 240 7.37 3.44 -0.54
N GLY A 241 7.04 4.68 -0.23
CA GLY A 241 5.73 4.96 0.34
C GLY A 241 5.56 6.42 0.66
N CYS A 242 4.33 6.78 0.97
CA CYS A 242 3.97 8.15 1.25
C CYS A 242 2.72 8.27 2.10
N ASP A 243 2.52 9.47 2.62
CA ASP A 243 1.28 9.90 3.25
C ASP A 243 0.96 11.33 2.85
N ILE A 244 -0.33 11.68 2.78
CA ILE A 244 -0.76 13.02 2.33
C ILE A 244 -0.60 14.08 3.43
N VAL A 245 -0.54 13.65 4.70
CA VAL A 245 -0.42 14.53 5.88
C VAL A 245 0.99 14.45 6.46
N TYR A 246 1.53 13.24 6.60
CA TYR A 246 2.79 12.99 7.30
C TYR A 246 3.97 12.78 6.34
N GLY A 247 5.17 13.17 6.76
CA GLY A 247 6.41 12.97 5.99
C GLY A 247 7.25 14.24 5.90
N LYS A 248 8.33 14.17 5.13
CA LYS A 248 9.14 15.31 4.72
C LYS A 248 8.70 15.77 3.34
N GLU A 249 8.58 17.08 3.16
CA GLU A 249 8.46 17.69 1.83
C GLU A 249 9.84 17.62 1.16
N GLU A 250 9.86 17.59 -0.18
CA GLU A 250 11.12 17.76 -0.90
C GLU A 250 11.65 19.17 -0.57
N GLU A 251 12.82 19.22 0.08
CA GLU A 251 13.60 20.45 0.12
C GLU A 251 14.07 20.70 -1.31
N ASN A 252 13.44 21.66 -2.00
CA ASN A 252 13.86 22.15 -3.32
C ASN A 252 15.27 22.73 -3.27
#